data_AF-A0A6L4B2W1-F1
#
_entry.id   AF-A0A6L4B2W1-F1
#
_cell.length_a   1.000
_cell.length_b   1.000
_cell.length_c   1.000
_cell.angle_alpha   90.00
_cell.angle_beta   90.00
_cell.angle_gamma   90.00
#
_symmetry.space_group_name_H-M   'P 1'
#
loop_
_entity.id
_entity.type
_entity.pdbx_description
1 polymer ?
#
loop_
_entity_poly.entity_id
_entity_poly.type
_entity_poly.pdbx_seq_one_letter_code
_entity_poly.pdbx_strand_id
1 'polypeptide(L)'
;MSGAASAQRGLILPALIVLLGLGGLGWLLAHHDTPADRAARQLAAEVRTTRALASARQALIGFAATYREQGHPTADYGYLPCPDLDGDGSAETCGNQGRSVIGRLPWLTLNLPDLRDGAGECLWYAVSGNVKNNPKPTALNWDSTGSFRLVEG
;
A
#
# COMPACT_ATOMS: atom_id res chain seq x y z
N MET A 1 35.56 76.62 8.24
CA MET A 1 34.33 76.59 7.41
C MET A 1 34.20 75.17 6.89
N SER A 2 33.06 74.56 7.19
CA SER A 2 32.80 73.12 7.15
C SER A 2 32.84 72.53 5.73
N GLY A 3 33.60 71.46 5.54
CA GLY A 3 33.49 70.59 4.36
C GLY A 3 32.28 69.67 4.52
N ALA A 4 31.35 69.75 3.58
CA ALA A 4 30.09 69.03 3.58
C ALA A 4 30.29 67.50 3.49
N ALA A 5 29.60 66.76 4.36
CA ALA A 5 29.43 65.32 4.21
C ALA A 5 28.49 65.05 3.03
N SER A 6 28.97 64.30 2.04
CA SER A 6 28.17 63.89 0.89
C SER A 6 27.02 62.99 1.33
N ALA A 7 25.79 63.36 0.97
CA ALA A 7 24.61 62.53 1.15
C ALA A 7 24.65 61.31 0.22
N GLN A 8 25.27 60.22 0.66
CA GLN A 8 25.09 58.89 0.07
C GLN A 8 23.74 58.33 0.54
N ARG A 9 22.68 58.58 -0.23
CA ARG A 9 21.37 57.92 -0.07
C ARG A 9 20.83 57.53 -1.45
N GLY A 10 21.47 56.56 -2.10
CA GLY A 10 21.03 56.04 -3.40
C GLY A 10 21.04 54.51 -3.54
N LEU A 11 21.70 53.78 -2.63
CA LEU A 11 21.92 52.34 -2.80
C LEU A 11 21.01 51.43 -1.98
N ILE A 12 20.23 51.97 -1.03
CA ILE A 12 19.42 51.15 -0.11
C ILE A 12 18.30 50.42 -0.86
N LEU A 13 17.56 51.15 -1.71
CA LEU A 13 16.46 50.59 -2.48
C LEU A 13 16.91 49.49 -3.46
N PRO A 14 17.93 49.69 -4.31
CA PRO A 14 18.39 48.62 -5.20
C PRO A 14 19.00 47.44 -4.45
N ALA A 15 19.73 47.67 -3.35
CA ALA A 15 20.26 46.57 -2.51
C ALA A 15 19.13 45.73 -1.89
N LEU A 16 18.05 46.38 -1.44
CA LEU A 16 16.89 45.70 -0.86
C LEU A 16 16.13 44.90 -1.93
N ILE A 17 15.98 45.44 -3.15
CA ILE A 17 15.38 44.72 -4.28
C ILE A 17 16.22 43.50 -4.66
N VAL A 18 17.54 43.63 -4.70
CA VAL A 18 18.43 42.49 -4.98
C VAL A 18 18.32 41.43 -3.89
N LEU A 19 18.31 41.81 -2.62
CA LEU A 19 18.12 40.88 -1.50
C LEU A 19 16.77 40.16 -1.56
N LEU A 20 15.68 40.88 -1.86
CA LEU A 20 14.36 40.30 -2.02
C LEU A 20 14.27 39.40 -3.26
N GLY A 21 14.92 39.77 -4.37
CA GLY A 21 14.99 38.96 -5.58
C GLY A 21 15.76 37.66 -5.38
N LEU A 22 16.92 37.73 -4.72
CA LEU A 22 17.72 36.55 -4.37
C LEU A 22 16.98 35.67 -3.35
N GLY A 23 16.34 36.27 -2.34
CA GLY A 23 15.55 35.55 -1.34
C GLY A 23 14.32 34.87 -1.96
N GLY A 24 13.59 35.59 -2.82
CA GLY A 24 12.42 35.07 -3.52
C GLY A 24 12.75 33.95 -4.50
N LEU A 25 13.83 34.08 -5.27
CA LEU A 25 14.30 33.03 -6.18
C LEU A 25 14.78 31.80 -5.39
N GLY A 26 15.51 32.00 -4.29
CA GLY A 26 15.94 30.91 -3.42
C GLY A 26 14.76 30.17 -2.78
N TRP A 27 13.74 30.90 -2.31
CA TRP A 27 12.51 30.30 -1.77
C TRP A 27 11.73 29.52 -2.83
N LEU A 28 11.59 30.09 -4.03
CA LEU A 28 10.90 29.45 -5.15
C LEU A 28 11.60 28.12 -5.52
N LEU A 29 12.91 28.15 -5.71
CA LEU A 29 13.73 26.97 -6.02
C LEU A 29 13.67 25.89 -4.93
N ALA A 30 13.61 26.30 -3.66
CA ALA A 30 13.49 25.39 -2.53
C ALA A 30 12.09 24.76 -2.37
N HIS A 31 11.05 25.36 -2.97
CA HIS A 31 9.66 24.86 -2.91
C HIS A 31 9.28 23.98 -4.11
N HIS A 32 10.21 23.71 -5.03
CA HIS A 32 9.94 22.84 -6.18
C HIS A 32 10.29 21.39 -5.85
N ASP A 33 9.32 20.50 -6.00
CA ASP A 33 9.57 19.06 -5.99
C ASP A 33 10.46 18.67 -7.18
N THR A 34 11.74 18.39 -6.90
CA THR A 34 12.66 17.94 -7.94
C THR A 34 12.22 16.56 -8.46
N PRO A 35 12.57 16.20 -9.70
CA PRO A 35 12.36 14.84 -10.18
C PRO A 35 13.03 13.79 -9.27
N ALA A 36 14.15 14.13 -8.62
CA ALA A 36 14.83 13.26 -7.66
C ALA A 36 13.99 13.02 -6.40
N ASP A 37 13.37 14.07 -5.85
CA ASP A 37 12.49 13.95 -4.67
C ASP A 37 11.26 13.10 -5.00
N ARG A 38 10.67 13.29 -6.18
CA ARG A 38 9.55 12.48 -6.65
C ARG A 38 9.93 11.01 -6.81
N ALA A 39 11.08 10.72 -7.42
CA ALA A 39 11.60 9.36 -7.55
C ALA A 39 11.88 8.73 -6.19
N ALA A 40 12.45 9.47 -5.24
CA ALA A 40 12.70 8.98 -3.88
C ALA A 40 11.40 8.64 -3.15
N ARG A 41 10.36 9.47 -3.27
CA ARG A 41 9.03 9.18 -2.70
C ARG A 41 8.37 7.96 -3.34
N GLN A 42 8.46 7.83 -4.66
CA GLN A 42 7.95 6.66 -5.39
C GLN A 42 8.65 5.37 -4.94
N LEU A 43 9.98 5.38 -4.86
CA LEU A 43 10.75 4.24 -4.37
C LEU A 43 10.37 3.87 -2.94
N ALA A 44 10.21 4.86 -2.05
CA ALA A 44 9.78 4.61 -0.68
C ALA A 44 8.39 3.97 -0.61
N ALA A 45 7.45 4.42 -1.47
CA ALA A 45 6.11 3.84 -1.57
C ALA A 45 6.15 2.40 -2.11
N GLU A 46 6.94 2.13 -3.15
CA GLU A 46 7.11 0.79 -3.72
C GLU A 46 7.71 -0.18 -2.70
N VAL A 47 8.74 0.26 -1.97
CA VAL A 47 9.37 -0.53 -0.89
C VAL A 47 8.38 -0.83 0.24
N ARG A 48 7.48 0.09 0.59
CA ARG A 48 6.40 -0.19 1.56
C ARG A 48 5.41 -1.22 1.02
N THR A 49 4.96 -1.03 -0.22
CA THR A 49 4.00 -1.92 -0.89
C THR A 49 4.52 -3.35 -0.96
N THR A 50 5.76 -3.53 -1.42
CA THR A 50 6.39 -4.85 -1.54
C THR A 50 6.54 -5.56 -0.20
N ARG A 51 6.89 -4.84 0.88
CA ARG A 51 6.94 -5.40 2.23
C ARG A 51 5.56 -5.83 2.73
N ALA A 52 4.55 -4.98 2.55
CA ALA A 52 3.17 -5.29 2.95
C ALA A 52 2.65 -6.54 2.21
N LEU A 53 2.87 -6.62 0.89
CA LEU A 53 2.49 -7.79 0.07
C LEU A 53 3.26 -9.05 0.49
N ALA A 54 4.54 -8.95 0.84
CA ALA A 54 5.32 -10.07 1.33
C ALA A 54 4.78 -10.61 2.66
N SER A 55 4.46 -9.73 3.62
CA SER A 55 3.83 -10.13 4.89
C SER A 55 2.47 -10.78 4.68
N ALA A 56 1.61 -10.19 3.83
CA ALA A 56 0.31 -10.76 3.48
C ALA A 56 0.43 -12.15 2.87
N ARG A 57 1.37 -12.34 1.93
CA ARG A 57 1.64 -13.64 1.29
C ARG A 57 2.04 -14.70 2.31
N GLN A 58 2.94 -14.38 3.23
CA GLN A 58 3.39 -15.33 4.25
C GLN A 58 2.25 -15.73 5.18
N ALA A 59 1.42 -14.78 5.59
CA ALA A 59 0.26 -15.09 6.43
C ALA A 59 -0.77 -15.97 5.71
N LEU A 60 -1.04 -15.72 4.43
CA LEU A 60 -1.93 -16.56 3.62
C LEU A 60 -1.40 -18.00 3.48
N ILE A 61 -0.08 -18.16 3.26
CA ILE A 61 0.56 -19.47 3.22
C ILE A 61 0.45 -20.17 4.59
N GLY A 62 0.72 -19.44 5.67
CA GLY A 62 0.60 -19.95 7.04
C GLY A 62 -0.82 -20.41 7.38
N PHE A 63 -1.83 -19.59 7.02
CA PHE A 63 -3.23 -19.95 7.17
C PHE A 63 -3.55 -21.24 6.42
N ALA A 64 -3.19 -21.33 5.14
CA ALA A 64 -3.44 -22.51 4.32
C ALA A 64 -2.77 -23.78 4.86
N ALA A 65 -1.55 -23.64 5.41
CA ALA A 65 -0.77 -24.73 5.97
C ALA A 65 -1.25 -25.19 7.36
N THR A 66 -2.01 -24.35 8.08
CA THR A 66 -2.47 -24.65 9.45
C THR A 66 -3.99 -24.72 9.60
N TYR A 67 -4.72 -24.62 8.49
CA TYR A 67 -6.18 -24.55 8.50
C TYR A 67 -6.84 -25.74 9.20
N ARG A 68 -6.29 -26.94 9.00
CA ARG A 68 -6.80 -28.19 9.58
C ARG A 68 -6.65 -28.22 11.10
N GLU A 69 -5.52 -27.73 11.61
CA GLU A 69 -5.20 -27.64 13.03
C GLU A 69 -6.03 -26.58 13.75
N GLN A 70 -6.50 -25.55 13.03
CA GLN A 70 -7.31 -24.46 13.55
C GLN A 70 -8.82 -24.81 13.59
N GLY A 71 -9.17 -25.96 14.18
CA GLY A 71 -10.57 -26.35 14.42
C GLY A 71 -11.30 -26.95 13.20
N HIS A 72 -10.57 -27.34 12.15
CA HIS A 72 -11.14 -28.00 10.96
C HIS A 72 -10.53 -29.39 10.73
N PRO A 73 -10.63 -30.33 11.70
CA PRO A 73 -9.88 -31.59 11.68
C PRO A 73 -10.21 -32.51 10.49
N THR A 74 -11.39 -32.35 9.88
CA THR A 74 -11.83 -33.11 8.71
C THR A 74 -11.57 -32.40 7.37
N ALA A 75 -11.05 -31.17 7.39
CA ALA A 75 -10.71 -30.43 6.19
C ALA A 75 -9.27 -30.72 5.77
N ASP A 76 -9.02 -30.72 4.47
CA ASP A 76 -7.66 -30.72 3.92
C ASP A 76 -6.93 -29.40 4.17
N TYR A 77 -5.62 -29.37 3.85
CA TYR A 77 -4.84 -28.14 3.79
C TYR A 77 -5.13 -27.35 2.50
N GLY A 78 -4.65 -26.11 2.45
CA GLY A 78 -4.71 -25.30 1.24
C GLY A 78 -5.92 -24.37 1.16
N TYR A 79 -6.83 -24.43 2.14
CA TYR A 79 -7.92 -23.47 2.21
C TYR A 79 -7.38 -22.09 2.51
N LEU A 80 -7.88 -21.09 1.80
CA LEU A 80 -7.55 -19.70 1.99
C LEU A 80 -8.75 -18.96 2.60
N PRO A 81 -8.52 -17.93 3.42
CA PRO A 81 -9.62 -17.17 4.01
C PRO A 81 -10.38 -16.44 2.91
N CYS A 82 -11.66 -16.20 3.12
CA CYS A 82 -12.40 -15.23 2.34
C CYS A 82 -11.86 -13.81 2.54
N PRO A 83 -11.97 -12.93 1.53
CA PRO A 83 -11.64 -11.53 1.71
C PRO A 83 -12.54 -10.88 2.76
N ASP A 84 -12.03 -9.79 3.30
CA ASP A 84 -12.79 -8.77 4.01
C ASP A 84 -13.65 -8.00 2.98
N LEU A 85 -14.97 -8.00 3.19
CA LEU A 85 -15.95 -7.42 2.27
C LEU A 85 -16.55 -6.12 2.79
N ASP A 86 -16.41 -5.79 4.07
CA ASP A 86 -17.01 -4.62 4.71
C ASP A 86 -15.98 -3.65 5.33
N GLY A 87 -14.71 -4.03 5.34
CA GLY A 87 -13.58 -3.20 5.74
C GLY A 87 -13.20 -3.32 7.22
N ASP A 88 -13.72 -4.31 7.95
CA ASP A 88 -13.42 -4.50 9.37
C ASP A 88 -12.10 -5.25 9.64
N GLY A 89 -11.51 -5.85 8.60
CA GLY A 89 -10.31 -6.68 8.67
C GLY A 89 -10.54 -8.17 8.87
N SER A 90 -11.77 -8.63 9.01
CA SER A 90 -12.16 -10.01 9.23
C SER A 90 -12.51 -10.72 7.91
N ALA A 91 -12.33 -12.04 7.88
CA ALA A 91 -12.75 -12.86 6.74
C ALA A 91 -14.24 -13.18 6.84
N GLU A 92 -14.96 -12.90 5.75
CA GLU A 92 -16.41 -13.08 5.70
C GLU A 92 -16.85 -14.44 5.14
N THR A 93 -18.16 -14.69 5.14
CA THR A 93 -18.73 -15.69 4.23
C THR A 93 -18.80 -15.08 2.83
N CYS A 94 -17.93 -15.51 1.91
CA CYS A 94 -17.77 -14.82 0.64
C CYS A 94 -18.42 -15.56 -0.53
N GLY A 95 -19.49 -15.00 -1.10
CA GLY A 95 -20.13 -15.47 -2.34
C GLY A 95 -20.63 -16.93 -2.33
N ASN A 96 -20.96 -17.47 -3.50
CA ASN A 96 -21.47 -18.84 -3.63
C ASN A 96 -20.34 -19.87 -3.72
N GLN A 97 -20.61 -21.14 -3.38
CA GLN A 97 -19.66 -22.25 -3.51
C GLN A 97 -19.04 -22.30 -4.93
N GLY A 98 -17.72 -22.51 -5.01
CA GLY A 98 -16.99 -22.56 -6.28
C GLY A 98 -16.85 -21.21 -7.02
N ARG A 99 -17.42 -20.11 -6.50
CA ARG A 99 -17.22 -18.76 -7.08
C ARG A 99 -16.06 -18.05 -6.42
N SER A 100 -15.15 -17.54 -7.26
CA SER A 100 -14.06 -16.65 -6.87
C SER A 100 -14.60 -15.30 -6.42
N VAL A 101 -13.93 -14.69 -5.44
CA VAL A 101 -14.34 -13.41 -4.85
C VAL A 101 -13.11 -12.53 -4.68
N ILE A 102 -13.33 -11.22 -4.80
CA ILE A 102 -12.33 -10.17 -4.56
C ILE A 102 -12.84 -9.22 -3.47
N GLY A 103 -11.95 -8.79 -2.58
CA GLY A 103 -12.21 -7.81 -1.54
C GLY A 103 -10.90 -7.33 -0.90
N ARG A 104 -10.94 -6.87 0.34
CA ARG A 104 -9.75 -6.49 1.10
C ARG A 104 -9.09 -7.70 1.75
N LEU A 105 -7.80 -7.55 2.07
CA LEU A 105 -7.07 -8.55 2.84
C LEU A 105 -7.65 -8.63 4.26
N PRO A 106 -8.07 -9.81 4.74
CA PRO A 106 -8.63 -9.99 6.07
C PRO A 106 -7.51 -10.06 7.12
N TRP A 107 -6.88 -8.92 7.41
CA TRP A 107 -5.68 -8.82 8.24
C TRP A 107 -5.90 -9.29 9.68
N LEU A 108 -7.07 -9.09 10.29
CA LEU A 108 -7.40 -9.63 11.62
C LEU A 108 -7.45 -11.16 11.61
N THR A 109 -8.14 -11.74 10.63
CA THR A 109 -8.20 -13.21 10.48
C THR A 109 -6.82 -13.83 10.25
N LEU A 110 -5.94 -13.11 9.56
CA LEU A 110 -4.56 -13.53 9.32
C LEU A 110 -3.61 -13.22 10.48
N ASN A 111 -4.11 -12.66 11.59
CA ASN A 111 -3.32 -12.22 12.74
C ASN A 111 -2.15 -11.30 12.34
N LEU A 112 -2.45 -10.37 11.43
CA LEU A 112 -1.53 -9.34 10.95
C LEU A 112 -1.95 -7.97 11.52
N PRO A 113 -1.04 -6.99 11.56
CA PRO A 113 -1.46 -5.59 11.68
C PRO A 113 -2.21 -5.14 10.42
N ASP A 114 -2.89 -4.00 10.47
CA ASP A 114 -3.50 -3.35 9.30
C ASP A 114 -2.43 -2.99 8.25
N LEU A 115 -2.21 -3.91 7.30
CA LEU A 115 -1.20 -3.79 6.25
C LEU A 115 -1.69 -2.86 5.15
N ARG A 116 -0.93 -1.79 4.92
CA ARG A 116 -1.20 -0.78 3.90
C ARG A 116 -0.08 -0.69 2.88
N ASP A 117 -0.43 -0.38 1.65
CA ASP A 117 0.53 -0.16 0.59
C ASP A 117 1.26 1.19 0.73
N GLY A 118 2.11 1.50 -0.25
CA GLY A 118 2.86 2.76 -0.28
C GLY A 118 2.00 4.01 -0.42
N ALA A 119 0.77 3.88 -0.90
CA ALA A 119 -0.21 4.96 -1.01
C ALA A 119 -1.07 5.10 0.26
N GLY A 120 -1.01 4.14 1.18
CA GLY A 120 -1.80 4.10 2.41
C GLY A 120 -3.11 3.31 2.27
N GLU A 121 -3.31 2.61 1.16
CA GLU A 121 -4.52 1.84 0.89
C GLU A 121 -4.44 0.43 1.49
N CYS A 122 -5.58 -0.08 1.92
CA CYS A 122 -5.70 -1.48 2.34
C CYS A 122 -5.46 -2.41 1.14
N LEU A 123 -4.72 -3.50 1.37
CA LEU A 123 -4.38 -4.43 0.30
C LEU A 123 -5.62 -5.11 -0.28
N TRP A 124 -5.69 -5.17 -1.62
CA TRP A 124 -6.66 -5.98 -2.33
C TRP A 124 -6.26 -7.45 -2.30
N TYR A 125 -7.26 -8.31 -2.16
CA TYR A 125 -7.10 -9.75 -2.08
C TYR A 125 -8.18 -10.46 -2.87
N ALA A 126 -7.77 -11.44 -3.67
CA ALA A 126 -8.66 -12.26 -4.48
C ALA A 126 -8.43 -13.74 -4.17
N VAL A 127 -9.53 -14.47 -3.95
CA VAL A 127 -9.51 -15.90 -3.63
C VAL A 127 -10.30 -16.69 -4.67
N SER A 128 -9.70 -17.80 -5.14
CA SER A 128 -10.38 -18.68 -6.09
C SER A 128 -11.47 -19.46 -5.39
N GLY A 129 -12.63 -19.63 -6.04
CA GLY A 129 -13.73 -20.39 -5.47
C GLY A 129 -13.39 -21.85 -5.16
N ASN A 130 -12.36 -22.39 -5.82
CA ASN A 130 -11.86 -23.75 -5.64
C ASN A 130 -10.98 -23.93 -4.40
N VAL A 131 -10.61 -22.85 -3.69
CA VAL A 131 -9.69 -22.92 -2.54
C VAL A 131 -10.15 -22.10 -1.34
N LYS A 132 -11.24 -21.34 -1.44
CA LYS A 132 -11.75 -20.54 -0.32
C LYS A 132 -12.29 -21.41 0.82
N ASN A 133 -12.18 -20.92 2.04
CA ASN A 133 -12.61 -21.62 3.24
C ASN A 133 -14.13 -21.52 3.52
N ASN A 134 -14.86 -20.57 2.91
CA ASN A 134 -16.27 -20.37 3.21
C ASN A 134 -17.10 -19.66 2.10
N PRO A 135 -18.14 -20.28 1.53
CA PRO A 135 -18.45 -21.71 1.59
C PRO A 135 -17.34 -22.52 0.89
N LYS A 136 -16.97 -23.66 1.50
CA LYS A 136 -15.94 -24.54 0.97
C LYS A 136 -16.33 -25.10 -0.41
N PRO A 137 -15.36 -25.29 -1.33
CA PRO A 137 -15.59 -26.09 -2.55
C PRO A 137 -15.99 -27.53 -2.21
N THR A 138 -16.52 -28.25 -3.21
CA THR A 138 -16.93 -29.66 -3.08
C THR A 138 -15.75 -30.57 -2.71
N ALA A 139 -14.57 -30.25 -3.24
CA ALA A 139 -13.32 -30.91 -2.90
C ALA A 139 -12.18 -29.90 -3.09
N LEU A 140 -11.13 -30.05 -2.28
CA LEU A 140 -9.86 -29.36 -2.43
C LEU A 140 -8.74 -30.39 -2.34
N ASN A 141 -7.97 -30.54 -3.40
CA ASN A 141 -6.87 -31.50 -3.51
C ASN A 141 -5.73 -30.91 -4.38
N TRP A 142 -4.70 -31.69 -4.63
CA TRP A 142 -3.53 -31.27 -5.41
C TRP A 142 -3.82 -30.91 -6.88
N ASP A 143 -4.93 -31.39 -7.45
CA ASP A 143 -5.41 -31.03 -8.79
C ASP A 143 -6.22 -29.72 -8.80
N SER A 144 -6.56 -29.18 -7.64
CA SER A 144 -7.38 -27.97 -7.52
C SER A 144 -6.57 -26.74 -7.89
N THR A 145 -6.91 -26.10 -9.01
CA THR A 145 -6.17 -24.95 -9.53
C THR A 145 -6.86 -23.62 -9.22
N GLY A 146 -6.05 -22.56 -9.13
CA GLY A 146 -6.52 -21.18 -9.13
C GLY A 146 -7.13 -20.80 -10.47
N SER A 147 -8.22 -20.04 -10.45
CA SER A 147 -8.97 -19.64 -11.66
C SER A 147 -8.59 -18.25 -12.20
N PHE A 148 -7.65 -17.56 -11.54
CA PHE A 148 -7.26 -16.21 -11.94
C PHE A 148 -6.22 -16.24 -13.05
N ARG A 149 -6.43 -15.37 -14.04
CA ARG A 149 -5.47 -15.07 -15.10
C ARG A 149 -5.13 -13.59 -15.02
N LEU A 150 -3.85 -13.28 -14.96
CA LEU A 150 -3.37 -11.92 -15.14
C LEU A 150 -3.43 -11.60 -16.63
N VAL A 151 -4.06 -10.48 -16.98
CA VAL A 151 -4.10 -9.97 -18.35
C VAL A 151 -3.35 -8.65 -18.33
N GLU A 152 -2.29 -8.55 -19.12
CA GLU A 152 -1.64 -7.26 -19.37
C GLU A 152 -2.50 -6.48 -20.36
N GLY A 153 -2.78 -5.22 -20.04
CA GLY A 153 -3.52 -4.28 -20.87
C GLY A 153 -2.61 -3.25 -21.50
#